data_AF-A0A7Y2URF6-F1
#
_entry.id   AF-A0A7Y2URF6-F1
#
_cell.length_a   1.000
_cell.length_b   1.000
_cell.length_c   1.000
_cell.angle_alpha   90.00
_cell.angle_beta   90.00
_cell.angle_gamma   90.00
#
_symmetry.space_group_name_H-M   'P 1'
#
loop_
_entity.id
_entity.type
_entity.pdbx_description
1 polymer ?
#
loop_
_entity_poly.entity_id
_entity_poly.type
_entity_poly.pdbx_seq_one_letter_code
_entity_poly.pdbx_strand_id
1 'polypeptide(L)' 'DPKGDLLGEGGLYRIMERLADVKGTALFEALVWELAAFAGTEEFPDDVSGIAFEYSGPALAVEVTQE' A
#
# COMPACT_ATOMS: atom_id res chain seq x y z
N ASP A 1 -9.85 -1.30 -15.14
CA ASP A 1 -11.18 -1.04 -14.57
C ASP A 1 -12.22 -1.81 -15.39
N PRO A 2 -13.53 -1.73 -15.09
CA PRO A 2 -14.57 -2.40 -15.88
C PRO A 2 -14.70 -1.91 -17.33
N LYS A 3 -14.07 -0.79 -17.69
CA LYS A 3 -14.04 -0.25 -19.06
C LYS A 3 -12.81 -0.68 -19.84
N GLY A 4 -11.90 -1.43 -19.21
CA GLY A 4 -10.66 -1.92 -19.80
C GLY A 4 -9.48 -0.94 -19.64
N ASP A 5 -9.65 0.17 -18.94
CA ASP A 5 -8.56 1.09 -18.67
C ASP A 5 -7.57 0.46 -17.68
N LEU A 6 -6.30 0.43 -18.05
CA LEU A 6 -5.24 -0.06 -17.16
C LEU A 6 -5.01 0.95 -16.04
N LEU A 7 -4.77 0.45 -14.82
CA LEU A 7 -4.39 1.30 -13.69
C LEU A 7 -3.13 2.10 -14.02
N GLY A 8 -2.12 1.40 -14.56
CA GLY A 8 -0.82 1.95 -14.89
C GLY A 8 -0.13 2.62 -13.70
N GLU A 9 1.01 3.25 -13.97
CA GLU A 9 1.78 3.97 -12.95
C GLU A 9 1.01 5.18 -12.41
N GLY A 10 0.31 5.91 -13.28
CA GLY A 10 -0.43 7.10 -12.87
C GLY A 10 -1.63 6.79 -11.96
N GLY A 11 -2.31 5.66 -12.16
CA GLY A 11 -3.37 5.20 -11.26
C GLY A 11 -2.80 4.77 -9.91
N LEU A 12 -1.73 3.97 -9.94
CA LEU A 12 -1.05 3.52 -8.73
C LEU A 12 -0.51 4.70 -7.92
N TYR A 13 0.11 5.70 -8.56
CA TYR A 13 0.60 6.91 -7.91
C TYR A 13 -0.51 7.62 -7.13
N ARG A 14 -1.69 7.81 -7.75
CA ARG A 14 -2.83 8.46 -7.08
C ARG A 14 -3.38 7.64 -5.91
N ILE A 15 -3.34 6.31 -6.00
CA ILE A 15 -3.70 5.43 -4.87
C ILE A 15 -2.70 5.64 -3.73
N MET A 16 -1.40 5.59 -4.02
CA MET A 16 -0.34 5.78 -3.02
C MET A 16 -0.40 7.17 -2.36
N GLU A 17 -0.74 8.23 -3.11
CA GLU A 17 -0.99 9.56 -2.54
C GLU A 17 -2.15 9.56 -1.53
N ARG A 18 -3.27 8.89 -1.84
CA ARG A 18 -4.40 8.77 -0.90
C ARG A 18 -4.04 7.98 0.35
N LEU A 19 -3.17 6.99 0.22
CA LEU A 19 -2.75 6.11 1.31
C LEU A 19 -1.48 6.57 2.02
N ALA A 20 -1.00 7.80 1.78
CA ALA A 20 0.30 8.27 2.26
C ALA A 20 0.47 8.20 3.80
N ASP A 21 -0.63 8.38 4.53
CA ASP A 21 -0.66 8.34 6.00
C ASP A 21 -0.92 6.95 6.58
N VAL A 22 -1.22 5.95 5.74
CA VAL A 22 -1.44 4.57 6.17
C VAL A 22 -0.10 3.85 6.29
N LYS A 23 0.13 3.19 7.42
CA LYS A 23 1.41 2.55 7.77
C LYS A 23 1.24 1.05 8.07
N GLY A 24 2.35 0.33 8.03
CA GLY A 24 2.47 -1.07 8.38
C GLY A 24 1.63 -1.97 7.48
N THR A 25 1.11 -3.04 8.05
CA THR A 25 0.26 -4.01 7.34
C THR A 25 -1.03 -3.38 6.81
N ALA A 26 -1.56 -2.36 7.49
CA ALA A 26 -2.76 -1.65 7.06
C ALA A 26 -2.59 -0.97 5.69
N LEU A 27 -1.37 -0.56 5.32
CA LEU A 27 -1.10 -0.01 3.99
C LEU A 27 -1.34 -1.06 2.90
N PHE A 28 -0.85 -2.27 3.13
CA PHE A 28 -0.96 -3.35 2.15
C PHE A 28 -2.42 -3.80 1.99
N GLU A 29 -3.15 -3.93 3.10
CA GLU A 29 -4.59 -4.20 3.08
C GLU A 29 -5.34 -3.11 2.33
N ALA A 30 -5.13 -1.84 2.68
CA ALA A 30 -5.80 -0.71 2.02
C ALA A 30 -5.47 -0.62 0.52
N LEU A 31 -4.24 -0.93 0.12
CA LEU A 31 -3.84 -0.99 -1.28
C LEU A 31 -4.62 -2.07 -2.04
N VAL A 32 -4.77 -3.27 -1.48
CA VAL A 32 -5.57 -4.34 -2.09
C VAL A 32 -7.02 -3.92 -2.26
N TRP A 33 -7.61 -3.26 -1.27
CA TRP A 33 -8.96 -2.70 -1.37
C TRP A 33 -9.09 -1.67 -2.50
N GLU A 34 -8.15 -0.74 -2.62
CA GLU A 34 -8.14 0.27 -3.69
C GLU A 34 -7.98 -0.35 -5.09
N LEU A 35 -7.17 -1.41 -5.20
CA LEU A 35 -7.02 -2.18 -6.44
C LEU A 35 -8.32 -2.88 -6.84
N ALA A 36 -9.01 -3.51 -5.89
CA ALA A 36 -10.31 -4.15 -6.11
C ALA A 36 -11.37 -3.11 -6.51
N ALA A 37 -11.41 -1.97 -5.82
CA ALA A 37 -12.30 -0.86 -6.13
C ALA A 37 -12.05 -0.30 -7.54
N PHE A 38 -10.79 -0.15 -7.97
CA PHE A 38 -10.45 0.26 -9.33
C PHE A 38 -10.85 -0.79 -10.37
N ALA A 39 -10.63 -2.07 -10.07
CA ALA A 39 -11.00 -3.16 -10.96
C ALA A 39 -12.53 -3.31 -11.08
N GLY A 40 -13.29 -2.82 -10.10
CA GLY A 40 -14.74 -2.98 -10.00
C GLY A 40 -15.14 -4.43 -9.67
N THR A 41 -14.23 -5.19 -9.08
CA THR A 41 -14.39 -6.59 -8.71
C THR A 41 -13.56 -6.90 -7.46
N GLU A 42 -14.07 -7.77 -6.61
CA GLU A 42 -13.34 -8.29 -5.45
C GLU A 42 -12.43 -9.47 -5.84
N GLU A 43 -12.73 -10.14 -6.95
CA GLU A 43 -11.87 -11.17 -7.54
C GLU A 43 -10.99 -10.57 -8.62
N PHE A 44 -9.68 -10.62 -8.40
CA PHE A 44 -8.71 -10.27 -9.43
C PHE A 44 -8.67 -11.37 -10.50
N PRO A 45 -8.59 -11.00 -11.79
CA PRO A 45 -8.54 -11.97 -12.87
C PRO A 45 -7.20 -12.74 -12.94
N ASP A 46 -6.20 -12.33 -12.16
CA ASP A 46 -4.88 -12.96 -12.03
C ASP A 46 -4.34 -12.76 -10.60
N ASP A 47 -3.36 -13.58 -10.20
CA ASP A 47 -2.74 -13.52 -8.87
C ASP A 47 -1.89 -12.25 -8.72
N VAL A 48 -2.22 -11.43 -7.73
CA VAL A 48 -1.48 -10.20 -7.41
C VAL A 48 -0.44 -10.51 -6.34
N SER A 49 0.82 -10.16 -6.60
CA SER A 49 1.93 -10.28 -5.63
C SER A 49 2.58 -8.94 -5.35
N GLY A 50 3.10 -8.76 -4.14
CA GLY A 50 3.76 -7.53 -3.73
C GLY A 50 4.49 -7.67 -2.40
N ILE A 51 5.52 -6.83 -2.19
CA ILE A 51 6.26 -6.71 -0.94
C ILE A 51 6.25 -5.23 -0.55
N ALA A 52 5.87 -4.95 0.69
CA ALA A 52 5.96 -3.61 1.27
C ALA A 52 7.12 -3.53 2.26
N PHE A 53 7.89 -2.46 2.16
CA PHE A 53 8.92 -2.10 3.13
C PHE A 53 8.64 -0.68 3.62
N GLU A 54 8.54 -0.52 4.94
CA GLU A 54 8.37 0.78 5.57
C GLU A 54 9.65 1.19 6.30
N TYR A 55 10.10 2.40 6.01
CA TYR A 55 11.22 3.03 6.70
C TYR A 55 10.71 4.14 7.62
N SER A 56 10.69 3.88 8.93
CA SER A 56 10.24 4.85 9.94
C SER A 56 11.35 5.76 10.46
N GLY A 57 12.50 5.82 9.78
CA GLY A 57 13.69 6.56 10.22
C GLY A 57 14.65 5.72 11.08
N PRO A 58 15.77 6.30 11.52
CA PRO A 58 16.70 5.63 12.43
C PRO A 58 16.02 5.36 13.78
N ALA A 59 16.27 4.19 14.35
CA ALA A 59 15.90 3.93 15.74
C ALA A 59 16.67 4.93 16.62
N LEU A 60 15.95 5.81 17.31
CA LEU A 60 16.54 6.61 18.37
C LEU A 60 16.98 5.62 19.46
N ALA A 61 18.29 5.43 19.60
CA ALA A 61 18.82 4.65 20.69
C ALA A 61 18.43 5.34 22.00
N VAL A 62 17.46 4.78 22.72
CA VAL A 62 17.20 5.17 24.09
C VAL A 62 18.37 4.63 24.90
N GLU A 63 19.29 5.50 25.31
CA GLU A 63 20.29 5.14 26.31
C GLU A 63 19.56 4.80 27.61
N VAL A 64 19.44 3.51 27.90
CA VAL A 64 18.99 3.04 29.21
C VAL A 64 20.17 3.22 30.16
N THR A 65 20.17 4.31 30.93
CA THR A 65 21.04 4.43 32.11
C THR A 65 20.57 3.38 33.13
N GLN A 66 21.36 2.33 33.33
CA GLN A 66 21.16 1.41 34.46
C GLN A 66 21.65 2.11 35.73
N GLU A 67 20.75 2.29 36.72
CA GLU A 67 21.09 2.57 38.12
C GLU A 67 21.34 1.26 38.90
#